data_AF-A0A098BXD2-F1
#
_entry.id   AF-A0A098BXD2-F1
#
_cell.length_a   1.000
_cell.length_b   1.000
_cell.length_c   1.000
_cell.angle_alpha   90.00
_cell.angle_beta   90.00
_cell.angle_gamma   90.00
#
_symmetry.space_group_name_H-M   'P 1'
#
loop_
_entity.id
_entity.type
_entity.pdbx_description
1 polymer ?
#
loop_
_entity_poly.entity_id
_entity_poly.type
_entity_poly.pdbx_seq_one_letter_code
_entity_poly.pdbx_strand_id
1 'polypeptide(L)'
;MRALSDYHSVWKAKIPGGFGTIEWKCEITTDVPGEYIKWKSMPDSQVENTGLVRFIDLDDDSTLIRVNISYKAPAGKLGSGVAKLFTPSLEKIIRDDIKNFKRVIEAI
;
A
#
# COMPACT_ATOMS: atom_id res chain seq x y z
N MET A 1 -2.91 -10.81 0.26
CA MET A 1 -3.82 -10.14 1.22
C MET A 1 -4.80 -11.17 1.75
N ARG A 2 -5.25 -11.04 3.00
CA ARG A 2 -6.40 -11.75 3.57
C ARG A 2 -7.39 -10.72 4.12
N ALA A 3 -8.60 -10.65 3.57
CA ALA A 3 -9.67 -9.82 4.13
C ALA A 3 -10.19 -10.44 5.43
N LEU A 4 -10.48 -9.60 6.43
CA LEU A 4 -11.13 -9.99 7.69
C LEU A 4 -12.57 -9.48 7.76
N SER A 5 -12.82 -8.32 7.16
CA SER A 5 -14.12 -7.69 6.93
C SER A 5 -13.97 -6.69 5.77
N ASP A 6 -15.01 -5.93 5.47
CA ASP A 6 -14.98 -4.88 4.44
C ASP A 6 -13.93 -3.79 4.75
N TYR A 7 -13.71 -3.51 6.03
CA TYR A 7 -12.81 -2.44 6.47
C TYR A 7 -11.48 -2.94 7.04
N HIS A 8 -11.31 -4.25 7.30
CA HIS A 8 -10.11 -4.79 7.94
C HIS A 8 -9.46 -5.88 7.12
N SER A 9 -8.12 -5.84 7.05
CA SER A 9 -7.35 -6.81 6.27
C SER A 9 -5.98 -7.09 6.87
N VAL A 10 -5.42 -8.26 6.54
CA VAL A 10 -4.04 -8.64 6.83
C VAL A 10 -3.25 -8.70 5.53
N TRP A 11 -2.12 -8.01 5.52
CA TRP A 11 -1.22 -7.91 4.39
C TRP A 11 0.11 -8.54 4.71
N LYS A 12 0.68 -9.21 3.71
CA LYS A 12 1.98 -9.86 3.81
C LYS A 12 2.77 -9.57 2.55
N ALA A 13 3.99 -9.08 2.71
CA ALA A 13 4.90 -8.80 1.60
C ALA A 13 6.26 -9.45 1.82
N LYS A 14 6.92 -9.84 0.73
CA LYS A 14 8.29 -10.35 0.77
C LYS A 14 9.26 -9.18 0.87
N ILE A 15 10.27 -9.31 1.74
CA ILE A 15 11.35 -8.33 1.81
C ILE A 15 12.27 -8.55 0.60
N PRO A 16 12.59 -7.50 -0.17
CA PRO A 16 13.52 -7.59 -1.29
C PRO A 16 14.86 -8.21 -0.87
N GLY A 17 15.39 -9.12 -1.68
CA GLY A 17 16.67 -9.79 -1.41
C GLY A 17 16.60 -11.00 -0.47
N GLY A 18 15.40 -11.54 -0.21
CA GLY A 18 15.25 -12.85 0.44
C GLY A 18 15.31 -12.84 1.97
N PHE A 19 15.23 -11.67 2.61
CA PHE A 19 15.32 -11.51 4.07
C PHE A 19 14.02 -11.85 4.82
N GLY A 20 13.13 -12.65 4.22
CA GLY A 20 11.86 -13.07 4.81
C GLY A 20 10.66 -12.23 4.36
N THR A 21 9.66 -12.12 5.23
CA THR A 21 8.38 -11.44 4.94
C THR A 21 8.01 -10.49 6.07
N ILE A 22 7.38 -9.37 5.72
CA ILE A 22 6.71 -8.47 6.66
C ILE A 22 5.20 -8.71 6.61
N GLU A 23 4.55 -8.57 7.77
CA GLU A 23 3.10 -8.67 7.90
C GLU A 23 2.54 -7.48 8.68
N TRP A 24 1.42 -6.93 8.22
CA TRP A 24 0.71 -5.86 8.91
C TRP A 24 -0.81 -6.00 8.78
N LYS A 25 -1.54 -5.45 9.74
CA LYS A 25 -3.00 -5.34 9.70
C LYS A 25 -3.36 -3.92 9.30
N CYS A 26 -4.35 -3.76 8.43
CA CYS A 26 -4.85 -2.46 8.02
C CYS A 26 -6.34 -2.31 8.33
N GLU A 27 -6.73 -1.08 8.62
CA GLU A 27 -8.11 -0.61 8.60
C GLU A 27 -8.30 0.48 7.53
N ILE A 28 -9.42 0.42 6.82
CA ILE A 28 -9.93 1.53 6.02
C ILE A 28 -10.60 2.52 7.00
N THR A 29 -10.07 3.73 7.07
CA THR A 29 -10.58 4.77 7.99
C THR A 29 -11.64 5.65 7.33
N THR A 30 -11.67 5.69 6.00
CA THR A 30 -12.64 6.47 5.24
C THR A 30 -12.81 5.84 3.86
N ASP A 31 -14.05 5.69 3.44
CA ASP A 31 -14.43 5.26 2.11
C ASP A 31 -15.53 6.20 1.62
N VAL A 32 -15.19 7.05 0.65
CA VAL A 32 -16.14 7.91 -0.06
C VAL A 32 -16.21 7.39 -1.49
N PRO A 33 -17.32 6.70 -1.86
CA PRO A 33 -17.47 6.11 -3.18
C PRO A 33 -17.21 7.11 -4.30
N GLY A 34 -16.40 6.72 -5.29
CA GLY A 34 -16.05 7.56 -6.43
C GLY A 34 -15.08 8.71 -6.13
N GLU A 35 -14.73 8.98 -4.87
CA GLU A 35 -13.87 10.11 -4.52
C GLU A 35 -12.53 9.67 -3.93
N TYR A 36 -12.54 8.98 -2.78
CA TYR A 36 -11.31 8.54 -2.15
C TYR A 36 -11.48 7.47 -1.07
N ILE A 37 -10.42 6.69 -0.90
CA ILE A 37 -10.28 5.70 0.17
C ILE A 37 -9.03 6.02 0.98
N LYS A 38 -9.16 6.06 2.31
CA LYS A 38 -8.05 6.22 3.26
C LYS A 38 -7.90 4.98 4.11
N TRP A 39 -6.65 4.61 4.38
CA TRP A 39 -6.35 3.50 5.27
C TRP A 39 -5.18 3.81 6.18
N LYS A 40 -5.08 3.05 7.27
CA LYS A 40 -3.89 2.99 8.10
C LYS A 40 -3.67 1.59 8.66
N SER A 41 -2.44 1.29 9.02
CA SER A 41 -2.08 0.10 9.76
C SER A 41 -2.61 0.17 11.20
N MET A 42 -2.99 -0.97 11.76
CA MET A 42 -3.39 -1.08 13.16
C MET A 42 -2.19 -0.91 14.10
N PRO A 43 -2.39 -0.47 15.36
CA PRO A 43 -1.30 -0.20 16.31
C PRO A 43 -0.35 -1.38 16.61
N ASP A 44 -0.79 -2.62 16.42
CA ASP A 44 -0.01 -3.85 16.65
C ASP A 44 0.76 -4.33 15.40
N SER A 45 0.70 -3.58 14.30
CA SER A 45 1.34 -3.95 13.04
C SER A 45 2.86 -3.78 13.06
N GLN A 46 3.57 -4.67 12.36
CA GLN A 46 5.03 -4.59 12.25
C GLN A 46 5.51 -3.38 11.46
N VAL A 47 4.64 -2.80 10.61
CA VAL A 47 4.93 -1.64 9.77
C VAL A 47 3.82 -0.62 10.01
N GLU A 48 4.21 0.60 10.38
CA GLU A 48 3.31 1.75 10.35
C GLU A 48 3.11 2.13 8.88
N ASN A 49 1.89 2.02 8.38
CA ASN A 49 1.51 2.36 7.02
C ASN A 49 0.26 3.23 7.02
N THR A 50 0.25 4.26 6.18
CA THR A 50 -0.95 5.05 5.90
C THR A 50 -1.02 5.29 4.41
N GLY A 51 -2.23 5.46 3.90
CA GLY A 51 -2.37 5.90 2.53
C GLY A 51 -3.73 6.43 2.17
N LEU A 52 -3.77 6.99 0.97
CA LEU A 52 -4.91 7.63 0.35
C LEU A 52 -4.87 7.31 -1.15
N VAL A 53 -5.94 6.73 -1.65
CA VAL A 53 -6.25 6.72 -3.08
C VAL A 53 -7.34 7.75 -3.32
N ARG A 54 -7.11 8.67 -4.25
CA ARG A 54 -8.11 9.62 -4.73
C ARG A 54 -8.40 9.34 -6.20
N PHE A 55 -9.67 9.34 -6.55
CA PHE A 55 -10.19 9.27 -7.90
C PHE A 55 -10.56 10.68 -8.33
N ILE A 56 -10.13 11.05 -9.54
CA ILE A 56 -10.35 12.37 -10.11
C ILE A 56 -10.82 12.14 -11.54
N ASP A 57 -12.06 12.50 -11.82
CA ASP A 57 -12.60 12.43 -13.18
C ASP A 57 -11.91 13.48 -14.06
N LEU A 58 -11.60 13.08 -15.29
CA LEU A 58 -11.07 13.93 -16.34
C LEU A 58 -12.11 14.06 -17.47
N ASP A 59 -11.90 15.03 -18.36
CA ASP A 59 -12.88 15.41 -19.39
C ASP A 59 -13.09 14.35 -20.50
N ASP A 60 -12.23 13.33 -20.58
CA ASP A 60 -12.17 12.32 -21.65
C ASP A 60 -12.65 10.92 -21.22
N ASP A 61 -13.64 10.85 -20.31
CA ASP A 61 -14.13 9.60 -19.69
C ASP A 61 -13.00 8.79 -19.01
N SER A 62 -11.92 9.46 -18.62
CA SER A 62 -10.81 8.85 -17.90
C SER A 62 -10.78 9.25 -16.43
N THR A 63 -10.23 8.38 -15.58
CA THR A 63 -10.05 8.66 -14.15
C THR A 63 -8.57 8.73 -13.82
N LEU A 64 -8.12 9.88 -13.32
CA LEU A 64 -6.81 10.02 -12.71
C LEU A 64 -6.83 9.45 -11.29
N ILE A 65 -6.10 8.35 -11.09
CA ILE A 65 -5.88 7.77 -9.76
C ILE A 65 -4.62 8.38 -9.14
N ARG A 66 -4.78 9.09 -8.02
CA ARG A 66 -3.67 9.61 -7.22
C ARG A 66 -3.49 8.81 -5.95
N VAL A 67 -2.35 8.15 -5.83
CA VAL A 67 -1.99 7.31 -4.68
C VAL A 67 -0.92 8.00 -3.84
N ASN A 68 -1.20 8.20 -2.55
CA ASN A 68 -0.23 8.66 -1.56
C ASN A 68 -0.05 7.57 -0.51
N ILE A 69 1.19 7.17 -0.26
CA ILE A 69 1.51 6.14 0.74
C ILE A 69 2.65 6.68 1.60
N SER A 70 2.47 6.61 2.91
CA SER A 70 3.53 6.84 3.89
C SER A 70 3.74 5.56 4.69
N TYR A 71 5.00 5.20 4.90
CA TYR A 71 5.36 4.02 5.67
C TYR A 71 6.56 4.34 6.56
N LYS A 72 6.58 3.73 7.74
CA LYS A 72 7.68 3.83 8.70
C LYS A 72 8.02 2.45 9.21
N ALA A 73 9.30 2.10 9.09
CA ALA A 73 9.79 0.82 9.58
C ALA A 73 9.84 0.82 11.10
N PRO A 74 9.74 -0.37 11.70
CA PRO A 74 10.03 -0.51 13.12
C PRO A 74 11.50 -0.15 13.39
N ALA A 75 11.71 0.87 14.22
CA ALA A 75 13.04 1.36 14.59
C ALA A 75 13.84 0.39 15.49
N GLY A 76 13.19 -0.63 16.09
CA GLY A 76 13.79 -1.50 17.10
C GLY A 76 14.37 -2.83 16.61
N LYS A 77 14.23 -3.18 15.32
CA LYS A 77 14.80 -4.40 14.72
C LYS A 77 15.61 -4.07 13.48
N LEU A 78 16.59 -3.19 13.61
CA LEU A 78 17.53 -2.84 12.54
C LEU A 78 18.48 -4.02 12.25
N GLY A 79 17.93 -5.10 11.68
CA GLY A 79 18.67 -6.05 10.86
C GLY A 79 18.70 -5.55 9.41
N SER A 80 19.74 -5.91 8.67
CA SER A 80 19.99 -5.48 7.28
C SER A 80 18.83 -5.70 6.29
N GLY A 81 17.85 -6.54 6.62
CA GLY A 81 16.65 -6.78 5.82
C GLY A 81 15.60 -5.65 5.87
N VAL A 82 15.36 -5.03 7.03
CA VAL A 82 14.32 -3.99 7.18
C VAL A 82 14.79 -2.66 6.59
N ALA A 83 16.08 -2.34 6.72
CA ALA A 83 16.67 -1.16 6.09
C ALA A 83 16.51 -1.16 4.55
N LYS A 84 16.43 -2.34 3.92
CA LYS A 84 16.22 -2.47 2.47
C LYS A 84 14.82 -2.05 2.01
N LEU A 85 13.82 -2.06 2.89
CA LEU A 85 12.50 -1.51 2.58
C LEU A 85 12.55 0.00 2.35
N PHE A 86 13.54 0.72 2.90
CA PHE A 86 13.65 2.18 2.74
C PHE A 86 14.62 2.55 1.62
N THR A 87 14.90 1.61 0.72
CA THR A 87 15.76 1.85 -0.44
C THR A 87 14.93 2.34 -1.63
N PRO A 88 15.57 3.01 -2.60
CA PRO A 88 14.93 3.37 -3.89
C PRO A 88 14.26 2.18 -4.61
N SER A 89 14.66 0.95 -4.28
CA SER A 89 14.04 -0.25 -4.84
C SER A 89 12.59 -0.45 -4.39
N LEU A 90 12.21 -0.07 -3.17
CA LEU A 90 10.81 -0.19 -2.71
C LEU A 90 9.91 0.81 -3.44
N GLU A 91 10.37 2.05 -3.60
CA GLU A 91 9.62 3.06 -4.37
C GLU A 91 9.37 2.56 -5.80
N LYS A 92 10.38 1.95 -6.43
CA LYS A 92 10.24 1.34 -7.74
C LYS A 92 9.20 0.21 -7.75
N ILE A 93 9.25 -0.70 -6.77
CA ILE A 93 8.28 -1.80 -6.65
C ILE A 93 6.85 -1.26 -6.53
N ILE A 94 6.62 -0.29 -5.64
CA ILE A 94 5.29 0.32 -5.45
C ILE A 94 4.81 1.00 -6.73
N ARG A 95 5.70 1.73 -7.41
CA ARG A 95 5.39 2.39 -8.68
C ARG A 95 5.03 1.39 -9.76
N ASP A 96 5.77 0.28 -9.84
CA ASP A 96 5.52 -0.78 -10.81
C ASP A 96 4.21 -1.52 -10.52
N ASP A 97 3.87 -1.73 -9.24
CA ASP A 97 2.59 -2.30 -8.82
C ASP A 97 1.41 -1.38 -9.21
N ILE A 98 1.52 -0.06 -9.01
CA ILE A 98 0.49 0.91 -9.42
C ILE A 98 0.32 0.92 -10.95
N LYS A 99 1.44 0.87 -11.70
CA LYS A 99 1.37 0.76 -13.17
C LYS A 99 0.73 -0.56 -13.62
N ASN A 100 1.01 -1.64 -12.91
CA ASN A 100 0.42 -2.93 -13.22
C ASN A 100 -1.09 -2.94 -12.92
N PHE A 101 -1.49 -2.33 -11.80
CA PHE A 101 -2.90 -2.12 -11.46
C PHE A 101 -3.64 -1.36 -12.57
N LYS A 102 -3.06 -0.23 -13.06
CA LYS A 102 -3.59 0.50 -14.21
C LYS A 102 -3.83 -0.42 -15.40
N ARG A 103 -2.82 -1.19 -15.81
CA ARG A 103 -2.93 -2.11 -16.95
C ARG A 103 -4.02 -3.17 -16.77
N VAL A 104 -4.20 -3.70 -15.55
CA VAL A 104 -5.21 -4.72 -15.28
C VAL A 104 -6.62 -4.15 -15.36
N ILE A 105 -6.85 -2.97 -14.78
CA ILE A 105 -8.17 -2.33 -14.79
C ILE A 105 -8.56 -1.85 -16.18
N GLU A 106 -7.62 -1.31 -16.96
CA GLU A 106 -7.87 -0.85 -18.33
C GLU A 106 -8.00 -1.99 -19.35
N ALA A 107 -7.64 -3.22 -18.99
CA ALA A 107 -7.77 -4.39 -19.85
C ALA A 107 -9.14 -5.08 -19.73
N ILE A 108 -10.02 -4.58 -18.86
CA ILE A 108 -11.40 -5.04 -18.65
C ILE A 108 -12.32 -4.10 -19.42
#